data_AF-A0A2A4Y707-F1
#
_entry.id   AF-A0A2A4Y707-F1
#
_cell.length_a   1.000
_cell.length_b   1.000
_cell.length_c   1.000
_cell.angle_alpha   90.00
_cell.angle_beta   90.00
_cell.angle_gamma   90.00
#
_symmetry.space_group_name_H-M   'P 1'
#
loop_
_entity.id
_entity.type
_entity.pdbx_description
1 polymer ?
#
loop_
_entity_poly.entity_id
_entity_poly.type
_entity_poly.pdbx_seq_one_letter_code
_entity_poly.pdbx_strand_id
1 'polypeptide(L)'
;MMSVRKHYIIIGNQRHGYTLQPARKVTMVICKSANIEAQYPNDEIPALLAGLPQTIEHYAGVSTEPQTQVLRFRATESEKDQIEQNAYDAGYENVSAYLRDTALQKIEFED
;
A
#
# COMPACT_ATOMS: atom_id res chain seq x y z
N MET A 1 10.59 -13.82 26.99
CA MET A 1 9.49 -13.34 26.11
C MET A 1 9.80 -11.89 25.74
N MET A 2 10.00 -11.58 24.47
CA MET A 2 10.10 -10.18 24.04
C MET A 2 8.68 -9.61 23.99
N SER A 3 8.46 -8.55 24.77
CA SER A 3 7.12 -7.98 25.00
C SER A 3 6.72 -7.12 23.80
N VAL A 4 5.62 -7.49 23.14
CA VAL A 4 4.99 -6.69 22.09
C VAL A 4 4.43 -5.43 22.74
N ARG A 5 4.98 -4.26 22.37
CA ARG A 5 4.52 -2.97 22.91
C ARG A 5 3.65 -2.26 21.89
N LYS A 6 2.40 -2.00 22.27
CA LYS A 6 1.48 -1.15 21.52
C LYS A 6 1.68 0.29 21.98
N HIS A 7 1.94 1.15 21.01
CA HIS A 7 2.13 2.58 21.20
C HIS A 7 1.14 3.33 20.33
N TYR A 8 1.04 4.64 20.56
CA TYR A 8 0.27 5.52 19.72
C TYR A 8 0.95 6.87 19.62
N ILE A 9 0.71 7.54 18.50
CA ILE A 9 1.00 8.95 18.31
C ILE A 9 -0.29 9.68 17.99
N ILE A 10 -0.39 10.93 18.43
CA ILE A 10 -1.53 11.80 18.13
C ILE A 10 -1.03 12.85 17.14
N ILE A 11 -1.68 12.92 15.98
CA ILE A 11 -1.38 13.89 14.93
C ILE A 11 -2.68 14.62 14.62
N GLY A 12 -2.68 15.95 14.73
CA GLY A 12 -3.90 16.76 14.75
C GLY A 12 -4.82 16.34 15.90
N ASN A 13 -5.90 15.61 15.57
CA ASN A 13 -6.87 15.06 16.53
C ASN A 13 -7.14 13.56 16.30
N GLN A 14 -6.29 12.88 15.53
CA GLN A 14 -6.41 11.45 15.25
C GLN A 14 -5.33 10.67 15.99
N ARG A 15 -5.72 9.50 16.51
CA ARG A 15 -4.83 8.58 17.20
C ARG A 15 -4.36 7.49 16.25
N HIS A 16 -3.07 7.46 15.99
CA HIS A 16 -2.44 6.47 15.12
C HIS A 16 -1.69 5.46 15.96
N GLY A 17 -2.15 4.20 15.95
CA GLY A 17 -1.52 3.11 16.68
C GLY A 17 -0.32 2.55 15.90
N TYR A 18 0.76 2.26 16.61
CA TYR A 18 1.87 1.49 16.07
C TYR A 18 2.35 0.44 17.08
N THR A 19 2.93 -0.64 16.58
CA THR A 19 3.40 -1.76 17.41
C THR A 19 4.87 -2.00 17.13
N LEU A 20 5.65 -2.20 18.20
CA LEU A 20 7.03 -2.64 18.13
C LEU A 20 7.14 -4.06 18.68
N GLN A 21 7.68 -4.97 17.88
CA GLN A 21 7.99 -6.33 18.29
C GLN A 21 9.50 -6.56 18.13
N PRO A 22 10.30 -6.28 19.17
CA PRO A 22 11.73 -6.50 19.13
C PRO A 22 12.06 -7.98 18.96
N ALA A 23 13.09 -8.28 18.16
CA ALA A 23 13.60 -9.61 17.87
C ALA A 23 15.12 -9.59 17.65
N ARG A 24 15.90 -9.89 18.70
CA ARG A 24 17.37 -9.89 18.67
C ARG A 24 17.96 -8.57 18.14
N LYS A 25 18.36 -8.53 16.86
CA LYS A 25 18.99 -7.39 16.18
C LYS A 25 18.02 -6.53 15.37
N VAL A 26 16.80 -7.02 15.16
CA VAL A 26 15.77 -6.34 14.37
C VAL A 26 14.52 -6.12 15.21
N THR A 27 13.70 -5.17 14.80
CA THR A 27 12.39 -4.92 15.41
C THR A 27 11.35 -4.88 14.29
N MET A 28 10.31 -5.68 14.42
CA MET A 28 9.13 -5.59 13.56
C MET A 28 8.35 -4.33 13.97
N VAL A 29 8.09 -3.47 13.00
CA VAL A 29 7.30 -2.25 13.17
C VAL A 29 6.01 -2.41 12.37
N ILE A 30 4.89 -2.21 13.04
CA ILE A 30 3.56 -2.28 12.42
C ILE A 30 2.85 -0.95 12.68
N CYS A 31 2.67 -0.14 11.65
CA CYS A 31 1.91 1.10 11.67
C CYS A 31 1.03 1.20 10.42
N LYS A 32 -0.25 0.87 10.58
CA LYS A 32 -1.21 0.87 9.45
C LYS A 32 -1.39 2.26 8.82
N SER A 33 -1.36 3.31 9.64
CA SER A 33 -1.52 4.70 9.16
C SER A 33 -0.34 5.21 8.32
N ALA A 34 0.80 4.53 8.39
CA ALA A 34 1.99 4.83 7.59
C ALA A 34 2.25 3.76 6.52
N ASN A 35 1.34 2.79 6.36
CA ASN A 35 1.55 1.59 5.53
C ASN A 35 2.86 0.83 5.85
N ILE A 36 3.22 0.74 7.13
CA ILE A 36 4.44 0.05 7.58
C ILE A 36 4.04 -1.29 8.21
N GLU A 37 4.56 -2.38 7.64
CA GLU A 37 4.58 -3.72 8.22
C GLU A 37 5.89 -4.41 7.82
N ALA A 38 6.98 -4.07 8.51
CA ALA A 38 8.33 -4.48 8.11
C ALA A 38 9.31 -4.60 9.30
N GLN A 39 10.41 -5.32 9.09
CA GLN A 39 11.50 -5.47 10.05
C GLN A 39 12.61 -4.48 9.76
N TYR A 40 13.08 -3.79 10.80
CA TYR A 40 14.19 -2.84 10.72
C TYR A 40 15.30 -3.22 11.70
N PRO A 41 16.57 -2.93 11.38
CA PRO A 41 17.65 -2.96 12.36
C PRO A 41 17.33 -2.10 13.60
N ASN A 42 17.71 -2.56 14.79
CA ASN A 42 17.36 -1.88 16.05
C ASN A 42 17.94 -0.46 16.15
N ASP A 43 19.06 -0.19 15.50
CA ASP A 43 19.73 1.11 15.41
C ASP A 43 19.01 2.11 14.50
N GLU A 44 18.22 1.63 13.54
CA GLU A 44 17.40 2.48 12.66
C GLU A 44 16.06 2.86 13.29
N ILE A 45 15.57 2.10 14.28
CA ILE A 45 14.27 2.32 14.93
C ILE A 45 14.12 3.76 15.48
N PRO A 46 15.10 4.37 16.16
CA PRO A 46 14.97 5.75 16.62
C PRO A 46 14.74 6.76 15.49
N ALA A 47 15.45 6.62 14.37
CA ALA A 47 15.29 7.49 13.20
C ALA A 47 13.93 7.26 12.52
N LEU A 48 13.51 6.01 12.37
CA LEU A 48 12.19 5.64 11.86
C LEU A 48 11.08 6.27 12.71
N LEU A 49 11.15 6.16 14.04
CA LEU A 49 10.15 6.71 14.95
C LEU A 49 10.13 8.23 14.96
N ALA A 50 11.29 8.88 14.75
CA ALA A 50 11.37 10.33 14.61
C ALA A 50 10.70 10.84 13.31
N GLY A 51 10.80 10.06 12.22
CA GLY A 51 10.18 10.35 10.93
C GLY A 51 8.72 9.89 10.79
N LEU A 52 8.25 9.03 11.71
CA LEU A 52 6.91 8.44 11.67
C LEU A 52 5.78 9.47 11.57
N PRO A 53 5.80 10.64 12.24
CA PRO A 53 4.74 11.63 12.09
C PRO A 53 4.61 12.13 10.65
N GLN A 54 5.72 12.50 9.99
CA GLN A 54 5.67 12.98 8.61
C GLN A 54 5.24 11.87 7.65
N THR A 55 5.67 10.63 7.89
CA THR A 55 5.21 9.49 7.09
C THR A 55 3.71 9.28 7.24
N ILE A 56 3.16 9.35 8.45
CA ILE A 56 1.70 9.26 8.66
C ILE A 56 0.98 10.39 7.95
N GLU A 57 1.46 11.64 8.01
CA GLU A 57 0.84 12.76 7.31
C GLU A 57 0.87 12.59 5.79
N HIS A 58 1.98 12.11 5.24
CA HIS A 58 2.10 11.79 3.81
C HIS A 58 1.04 10.74 3.40
N TYR A 59 0.95 9.64 4.13
CA TYR A 59 -0.04 8.58 3.85
C TYR A 59 -1.48 8.96 4.24
N ALA A 60 -1.69 9.91 5.15
CA ALA A 60 -3.00 10.46 5.44
C ALA A 60 -3.53 11.35 4.29
N GLY A 61 -2.63 11.99 3.54
CA GLY A 61 -2.96 12.69 2.29
C GLY A 61 -3.20 11.74 1.11
N VAL A 62 -2.56 10.57 1.10
CA VAL A 62 -2.81 9.49 0.15
C VAL A 62 -4.02 8.68 0.65
N SER A 63 -5.22 9.21 0.42
CA SER A 63 -6.48 8.54 0.74
C SER A 63 -6.45 7.06 0.36
N THR A 64 -6.46 6.18 1.36
CA THR A 64 -7.01 4.81 1.25
C THR A 64 -8.53 4.90 1.18
N GLU A 65 -9.06 5.71 0.26
CA GLU A 65 -10.46 5.55 -0.12
C GLU A 65 -10.54 4.20 -0.85
N PRO A 66 -11.40 3.26 -0.43
CA PRO A 66 -11.72 2.12 -1.27
C PRO A 66 -12.18 2.69 -2.61
N GLN A 67 -11.63 2.21 -3.72
CA GLN A 67 -11.89 2.77 -5.04
C GLN A 67 -13.40 2.94 -5.27
N THR A 68 -13.88 4.18 -5.18
CA THR A 68 -15.32 4.49 -5.18
C THR A 68 -15.88 4.55 -6.59
N GLN A 69 -15.03 4.78 -7.59
CA GLN A 69 -15.40 4.79 -9.00
C GLN A 69 -15.06 3.47 -9.69
N VAL A 70 -16.09 2.73 -10.05
CA VAL A 70 -16.01 1.56 -10.93
C VAL A 70 -16.35 2.00 -12.35
N LEU A 71 -15.37 1.91 -13.26
CA LEU A 71 -15.60 2.07 -14.69
C LEU A 71 -16.10 0.74 -15.27
N ARG A 72 -17.24 0.78 -15.97
CA ARG A 72 -17.83 -0.40 -16.61
C ARG A 72 -17.85 -0.18 -18.11
N PHE A 73 -17.31 -1.14 -18.83
CA PHE A 73 -17.32 -1.16 -20.29
C PHE A 73 -18.22 -2.31 -20.76
N ARG A 74 -18.87 -2.13 -21.91
CA ARG A 74 -19.51 -3.23 -22.61
C ARG A 74 -18.48 -3.80 -23.59
N ALA A 75 -18.26 -5.09 -23.49
CA ALA A 75 -17.46 -5.86 -24.43
C ALA A 75 -18.33 -7.02 -24.93
N THR A 76 -18.10 -7.42 -26.17
CA THR A 76 -18.59 -8.69 -26.70
C THR A 76 -17.88 -9.86 -26.01
N GLU A 77 -18.45 -11.05 -26.14
CA GLU A 77 -17.87 -12.27 -25.54
C GLU A 77 -16.45 -12.54 -26.07
N SER A 78 -16.26 -12.40 -27.39
CA SER A 78 -14.94 -12.56 -28.02
C SER A 78 -13.92 -11.52 -27.54
N GLU A 79 -14.33 -10.27 -27.30
CA GLU A 79 -13.42 -9.25 -26.77
C GLU A 79 -13.05 -9.54 -25.31
N LYS A 80 -14.02 -10.04 -24.53
CA LYS A 80 -13.79 -10.42 -23.14
C LYS A 80 -12.77 -11.56 -23.03
N ASP A 81 -12.93 -12.60 -23.86
CA ASP A 81 -12.00 -13.74 -23.89
C ASP A 81 -10.58 -13.29 -24.26
N GLN A 82 -10.45 -12.39 -25.22
CA GLN A 82 -9.16 -11.84 -25.61
C GLN A 82 -8.51 -11.03 -24.47
N ILE A 83 -9.29 -10.21 -23.75
CA ILE A 83 -8.79 -9.42 -22.62
C ILE A 83 -8.33 -10.34 -21.48
N GLU A 84 -9.08 -11.40 -21.19
CA GLU A 84 -8.74 -12.38 -20.16
C GLU A 84 -7.45 -13.14 -20.50
N GLN A 85 -7.31 -13.57 -21.75
CA GLN A 85 -6.10 -14.24 -22.23
C GLN A 85 -4.88 -13.30 -22.14
N ASN A 86 -5.02 -12.04 -22.59
CA ASN A 86 -3.92 -11.08 -22.53
C ASN A 86 -3.48 -10.79 -21.09
N ALA A 87 -4.44 -10.68 -20.16
CA ALA A 87 -4.15 -10.47 -18.75
C ALA A 87 -3.37 -11.67 -18.16
N TYR A 88 -3.77 -12.89 -18.52
CA TYR A 88 -3.10 -14.12 -18.10
C TYR A 88 -1.68 -14.22 -18.66
N ASP A 89 -1.50 -13.99 -19.96
CA ASP A 89 -0.20 -14.06 -20.64
C ASP A 89 0.78 -13.00 -20.11
N ALA A 90 0.26 -11.85 -19.69
CA ALA A 90 1.03 -10.79 -19.04
C ALA A 90 1.28 -11.02 -17.53
N GLY A 91 0.76 -12.10 -16.94
CA GLY A 91 1.02 -12.49 -15.55
C GLY A 91 0.19 -11.76 -14.50
N TYR A 92 -0.93 -11.15 -14.87
CA TYR A 92 -1.80 -10.43 -13.95
C TYR A 92 -2.77 -11.36 -13.22
N GLU A 93 -2.97 -11.12 -11.92
CA GLU A 93 -3.92 -11.90 -11.10
C GLU A 93 -5.40 -11.62 -11.44
N ASN A 94 -5.69 -10.45 -12.01
CA ASN A 94 -7.04 -10.09 -12.44
C ASN A 94 -7.04 -9.10 -13.61
N VAL A 95 -8.11 -9.15 -14.41
CA VAL A 95 -8.33 -8.31 -15.59
C VAL A 95 -8.33 -6.82 -15.24
N SER A 96 -8.85 -6.44 -14.07
CA SER A 96 -8.92 -5.03 -13.65
C SER A 96 -7.53 -4.40 -13.47
N ALA A 97 -6.56 -5.17 -12.94
CA ALA A 97 -5.18 -4.73 -12.81
C ALA A 97 -4.51 -4.56 -14.18
N TYR A 98 -4.69 -5.53 -15.07
CA TYR A 98 -4.19 -5.47 -16.44
C TYR A 98 -4.72 -4.25 -17.22
N LEU A 99 -6.04 -4.02 -17.17
CA LEU A 99 -6.67 -2.91 -17.87
C LEU A 99 -6.24 -1.54 -17.32
N ARG A 100 -6.01 -1.45 -16.00
CA ARG A 100 -5.51 -0.22 -15.38
C ARG A 100 -4.12 0.14 -15.89
N ASP A 101 -3.19 -0.81 -15.83
CA ASP A 101 -1.82 -0.58 -16.24
C ASP A 101 -1.73 -0.25 -17.72
N THR A 102 -2.49 -0.97 -18.56
CA THR A 102 -2.57 -0.71 -20.01
C THR A 102 -3.09 0.70 -20.30
N ALA A 103 -4.12 1.14 -19.57
CA ALA A 103 -4.69 2.48 -19.77
C ALA A 103 -3.72 3.58 -19.32
N LEU A 104 -2.97 3.37 -18.24
CA LEU A 104 -2.01 4.35 -17.72
C LEU A 104 -0.74 4.41 -18.55
N GLN A 105 -0.20 3.27 -19.01
CA GLN A 105 0.96 3.24 -19.89
C GLN A 105 0.70 3.98 -21.20
N LYS A 106 -0.50 3.85 -21.77
CA LYS A 106 -0.84 4.51 -23.04
C LYS A 106 -0.79 6.04 -22.95
N ILE A 107 -1.02 6.61 -21.75
CA ILE A 107 -0.97 8.07 -21.53
C ILE A 107 0.47 8.59 -21.52
N GLU A 108 1.46 7.78 -21.15
CA GLU A 108 2.87 8.20 -21.08
C GLU A 108 3.58 8.26 -22.46
N PHE A 109 2.96 7.75 -23.52
CA PHE A 109 3.52 7.75 -24.89
C PHE A 109 2.79 8.70 -25.85
N GLU A 110 1.83 9.51 -25.36
CA GLU A 110 1.18 10.59 -26.11
C GLU A 110 1.69 11.96 -25.64
N ASP A 111 2.99 12.22 -25.85
CA ASP A 111 3.60 13.57 -25.85
C ASP A 111 4.48 13.75 -27.11
#